data_AF-A0A1Q3MLQ4-F1
#
_entry.id   AF-A0A1Q3MLQ4-F1
#
_cell.length_a   1.000
_cell.length_b   1.000
_cell.length_c   1.000
_cell.angle_alpha   90.00
_cell.angle_beta   90.00
_cell.angle_gamma   90.00
#
_symmetry.space_group_name_H-M   'P 1'
#
loop_
_entity.id
_entity.type
_entity.pdbx_description
1 polymer ?
#
loop_
_entity_poly.entity_id
_entity_poly.type
_entity_poly.pdbx_seq_one_letter_code
_entity_poly.pdbx_strand_id
1 'polypeptide(L)'
;MPNEDLIAIPYVLQAGEGVSPSDTATKCSGETSGGMLTVIESKTTGGAPWHIHTREDEFMYVASGVIQVRIAAKTTEVGPGGFISLPRNIPHMWDVVSDEATVLMMTIPAMLDKFLAEFHAAPDWPSKNDVAAKWGIKFLPPSYDPAGG
;
A
#
# COMPACT_ATOMS: atom_id res chain seq x y z
N MET A 1 1.37 -6.58 18.62
CA MET A 1 0.60 -7.76 19.05
C MET A 1 -0.79 -7.60 18.46
N PRO A 2 -1.40 -8.67 17.91
CA PRO A 2 -2.79 -8.61 17.48
C PRO A 2 -3.66 -8.14 18.64
N ASN A 3 -4.68 -7.34 18.35
CA ASN A 3 -5.63 -6.94 19.37
C ASN A 3 -6.48 -8.17 19.72
N GLU A 4 -6.32 -8.73 20.92
CA GLU A 4 -7.05 -9.94 21.36
C GLU A 4 -8.57 -9.72 21.40
N ASP A 5 -9.02 -8.46 21.37
CA ASP A 5 -10.45 -8.09 21.30
C ASP A 5 -11.00 -8.02 19.86
N LEU A 6 -10.16 -8.14 18.82
CA LEU A 6 -10.59 -8.17 17.43
C LEU A 6 -10.63 -9.62 16.92
N ILE A 7 -11.79 -10.25 17.00
CA ILE A 7 -12.02 -11.60 16.46
C ILE A 7 -12.11 -11.51 14.93
N ALA A 8 -11.11 -12.03 14.23
CA ALA A 8 -11.18 -12.23 12.78
C ALA A 8 -12.28 -13.25 12.45
N ILE A 9 -13.31 -12.83 11.72
CA ILE A 9 -14.41 -13.68 11.27
C ILE A 9 -14.11 -14.16 9.84
N PRO A 10 -14.30 -15.45 9.49
CA PRO A 10 -14.13 -15.91 8.12
C PRO A 10 -15.21 -15.32 7.20
N TYR A 11 -14.81 -14.93 5.99
CA TYR A 11 -15.71 -14.42 4.96
C TYR A 11 -15.23 -14.84 3.56
N VAL A 12 -16.12 -14.73 2.57
CA VAL A 12 -15.84 -14.96 1.16
C VAL A 12 -16.31 -13.73 0.39
N LEU A 13 -15.49 -13.25 -0.53
CA LEU A 13 -15.80 -12.13 -1.43
C LEU A 13 -15.86 -12.64 -2.87
N GLN A 14 -16.87 -12.21 -3.61
CA GLN A 14 -16.93 -12.31 -5.07
C GLN A 14 -16.11 -11.20 -5.72
N ALA A 15 -15.89 -11.31 -7.03
CA ALA A 15 -15.24 -10.26 -7.80
C ALA A 15 -15.96 -8.91 -7.64
N GLY A 16 -15.22 -7.85 -7.34
CA GLY A 16 -15.76 -6.51 -7.11
C GLY A 16 -16.33 -6.28 -5.70
N GLU A 17 -16.36 -7.29 -4.83
CA GLU A 17 -16.77 -7.11 -3.43
C GLU A 17 -15.58 -6.74 -2.53
N GLY A 18 -15.87 -5.99 -1.48
CA GLY A 18 -14.94 -5.63 -0.41
C GLY A 18 -15.58 -5.86 0.96
N VAL A 19 -14.80 -5.78 2.03
CA VAL A 19 -15.29 -5.95 3.40
C VAL A 19 -16.06 -4.70 3.85
N SER A 20 -17.21 -4.89 4.50
CA SER A 20 -17.96 -3.81 5.15
C SER A 20 -17.24 -3.36 6.44
N PRO A 21 -17.31 -2.08 6.85
CA PRO A 21 -17.96 -0.95 6.18
C PRO A 21 -17.09 -0.26 5.12
N SER A 22 -15.96 -0.86 4.75
CA SER A 22 -15.02 -0.31 3.77
C SER A 22 -15.58 -0.34 2.34
N ASP A 23 -14.82 0.26 1.41
CA ASP A 23 -15.15 0.27 0.00
C ASP A 23 -14.96 -1.11 -0.67
N THR A 24 -15.31 -1.19 -1.96
CA THR A 24 -15.12 -2.39 -2.78
C THR A 24 -13.65 -2.76 -3.01
N ALA A 25 -12.71 -1.85 -2.75
CA ALA A 25 -11.27 -2.09 -2.92
C ALA A 25 -10.69 -2.87 -1.74
N THR A 26 -11.20 -2.67 -0.52
CA THR A 26 -10.66 -3.32 0.68
C THR A 26 -11.07 -4.79 0.75
N LYS A 27 -10.12 -5.71 0.54
CA LYS A 27 -10.36 -7.18 0.59
C LYS A 27 -10.12 -7.77 1.97
N CYS A 28 -9.23 -7.17 2.74
CA CYS A 28 -8.95 -7.52 4.13
C CYS A 28 -8.52 -6.24 4.85
N SER A 29 -9.19 -5.89 5.95
CA SER A 29 -8.89 -4.69 6.72
C SER A 29 -8.13 -5.05 8.00
N GLY A 30 -7.61 -4.05 8.70
CA GLY A 30 -7.04 -4.30 10.03
C GLY A 30 -8.07 -4.82 11.03
N GLU A 31 -9.36 -4.52 10.83
CA GLU A 31 -10.43 -5.06 11.69
C GLU A 31 -10.71 -6.53 11.37
N THR A 32 -10.84 -6.89 10.10
CA THR A 32 -11.16 -8.27 9.71
C THR A 32 -10.00 -9.24 9.90
N SER A 33 -8.76 -8.74 9.97
CA SER A 33 -7.55 -9.53 10.21
C SER A 33 -7.06 -9.55 11.66
N GLY A 34 -7.74 -8.87 12.60
CA GLY A 34 -7.23 -8.71 13.97
C GLY A 34 -5.93 -7.87 14.06
N GLY A 35 -5.71 -7.00 13.08
CA GLY A 35 -4.55 -6.10 12.97
C GLY A 35 -3.34 -6.71 12.26
N MET A 36 -3.47 -7.91 11.69
CA MET A 36 -2.33 -8.67 11.15
C MET A 36 -1.99 -8.32 9.71
N LEU A 37 -3.02 -8.10 8.87
CA LEU A 37 -2.88 -7.93 7.44
C LEU A 37 -3.90 -6.90 6.93
N THR A 38 -3.47 -6.01 6.05
CA THR A 38 -4.39 -5.31 5.15
C THR A 38 -4.17 -5.84 3.72
N VAL A 39 -5.25 -5.96 2.93
CA VAL A 39 -5.22 -6.23 1.49
C VAL A 39 -6.15 -5.23 0.79
N ILE A 40 -5.61 -4.40 -0.09
CA ILE A 40 -6.34 -3.44 -0.92
C ILE A 40 -6.16 -3.81 -2.40
N GLU A 41 -7.25 -3.99 -3.12
CA GLU A 41 -7.26 -4.08 -4.59
C GLU A 41 -7.37 -2.67 -5.18
N SER A 42 -6.24 -2.12 -5.63
CA SER A 42 -6.19 -0.77 -6.20
C SER A 42 -6.21 -0.84 -7.72
N LYS A 43 -7.28 -0.32 -8.31
CA LYS A 43 -7.36 0.00 -9.74
C LYS A 43 -6.95 1.46 -9.91
N THR A 44 -5.82 1.72 -10.55
CA THR A 44 -5.16 3.03 -10.52
C THR A 44 -4.40 3.35 -11.81
N THR A 45 -4.22 4.64 -12.07
CA THR A 45 -3.37 5.19 -13.14
C THR A 45 -2.08 5.83 -12.60
N GLY A 46 -1.86 5.75 -11.29
CA GLY A 46 -0.66 6.27 -10.64
C GLY A 46 -0.28 5.48 -9.40
N GLY A 47 0.97 5.62 -8.96
CA GLY A 47 1.50 4.94 -7.78
C GLY A 47 1.86 5.86 -6.62
N ALA A 48 2.87 5.45 -5.85
CA ALA A 48 3.36 6.18 -4.69
C ALA A 48 4.76 6.75 -4.96
N PRO A 49 5.02 8.03 -4.59
CA PRO A 49 6.35 8.61 -4.70
C PRO A 49 7.31 7.94 -3.72
N TRP A 50 8.58 8.36 -3.72
CA TRP A 50 9.56 7.82 -2.79
C TRP A 50 9.10 7.91 -1.34
N HIS A 51 9.01 6.76 -0.69
CA HIS A 51 8.61 6.68 0.71
C HIS A 51 9.27 5.48 1.41
N ILE A 52 9.12 5.47 2.73
CA ILE A 52 9.60 4.44 3.63
C ILE A 52 8.46 4.07 4.58
N HIS A 53 8.18 2.79 4.71
CA HIS A 53 7.38 2.24 5.82
C HIS A 53 8.33 1.93 6.98
N THR A 54 8.10 2.51 8.16
CA THR A 54 8.98 2.31 9.33
C THR A 54 8.54 1.15 10.22
N ARG A 55 7.30 0.66 10.04
CA ARG A 55 6.67 -0.31 10.92
C ARG A 55 6.18 -1.56 10.18
N GLU A 56 5.80 -1.44 8.91
CA GLU A 56 5.21 -2.50 8.11
C GLU A 56 6.13 -2.95 6.98
N ASP A 57 6.08 -4.24 6.68
CA ASP A 57 6.53 -4.76 5.40
C ASP A 57 5.36 -4.64 4.40
N GLU A 58 5.64 -4.16 3.20
CA GLU A 58 4.68 -4.02 2.10
C GLU A 58 4.91 -5.10 1.04
N PHE A 59 3.82 -5.57 0.44
CA PHE A 59 3.84 -6.49 -0.67
C PHE A 59 2.85 -6.03 -1.74
N MET A 60 3.20 -6.26 -2.99
CA MET A 60 2.33 -5.96 -4.13
C MET A 60 2.23 -7.15 -5.06
N TYR A 61 1.03 -7.42 -5.56
CA TYR A 61 0.79 -8.38 -6.63
C TYR A 61 0.07 -7.69 -7.79
N VAL A 62 0.64 -7.77 -8.98
CA VAL A 62 0.06 -7.13 -10.18
C VAL A 62 -0.96 -8.07 -10.80
N ALA A 63 -2.24 -7.71 -10.72
CA ALA A 63 -3.33 -8.49 -11.28
C ALA A 63 -3.58 -8.16 -12.77
N SER A 64 -3.43 -6.89 -13.16
CA SER A 64 -3.54 -6.42 -14.55
C SER A 64 -2.72 -5.14 -14.77
N GLY A 65 -2.43 -4.83 -16.03
CA GLY A 65 -1.57 -3.69 -16.40
C GLY A 65 -0.10 -3.94 -16.10
N VAL A 66 0.71 -2.87 -16.15
CA VAL A 66 2.14 -2.90 -15.85
C VAL A 66 2.47 -1.71 -14.95
N ILE A 67 3.20 -1.99 -13.87
CA ILE A 67 3.78 -0.96 -13.01
C ILE A 67 5.30 -0.96 -13.14
N GLN A 68 5.92 0.16 -12.81
CA GLN A 68 7.35 0.26 -12.61
C GLN A 68 7.62 0.46 -11.12
N VAL A 69 8.53 -0.34 -10.56
CA VAL A 69 8.97 -0.22 -9.15
C VAL A 69 10.44 0.14 -9.11
N ARG A 70 10.79 1.08 -8.24
CA ARG A 70 12.15 1.53 -8.00
C ARG A 70 12.55 1.24 -6.56
N ILE A 71 13.64 0.49 -6.40
CA ILE A 71 14.20 0.07 -5.11
C ILE A 71 15.71 0.22 -5.21
N ALA A 72 16.31 0.99 -4.30
CA ALA A 72 17.68 1.43 -4.46
C ALA A 72 17.91 2.01 -5.88
N ALA A 73 19.06 1.78 -6.50
CA ALA A 73 19.36 2.26 -7.86
C ALA A 73 18.66 1.46 -8.98
N LYS A 74 17.83 0.46 -8.65
CA LYS A 74 17.22 -0.43 -9.65
C LYS A 74 15.78 -0.04 -9.94
N THR A 75 15.47 0.06 -11.23
CA THR A 75 14.12 0.22 -11.77
C THR A 75 13.70 -1.07 -12.46
N THR A 76 12.50 -1.59 -12.16
CA THR A 76 11.98 -2.83 -12.75
C THR A 76 10.52 -2.65 -13.13
N GLU A 77 10.15 -3.02 -14.36
CA GLU A 77 8.75 -3.15 -14.76
C GLU A 77 8.20 -4.51 -14.33
N VAL A 78 6.98 -4.52 -13.81
CA VAL A 78 6.30 -5.70 -13.28
C VAL A 78 4.90 -5.76 -13.89
N GLY A 79 4.68 -6.79 -14.71
CA GLY A 79 3.40 -7.08 -15.34
C GLY A 79 2.54 -8.09 -14.58
N PRO A 80 1.43 -8.56 -15.17
CA PRO A 80 0.47 -9.44 -14.50
C PRO A 80 1.10 -10.75 -14.00
N GLY A 81 0.73 -11.17 -12.79
CA GLY A 81 1.34 -12.32 -12.10
C GLY A 81 2.66 -12.00 -11.39
N GLY A 82 3.18 -10.78 -11.55
CA GLY A 82 4.37 -10.32 -10.85
C GLY A 82 4.10 -10.00 -9.39
N PHE A 83 5.12 -10.23 -8.56
CA PHE A 83 5.08 -10.02 -7.12
C PHE A 83 6.27 -9.17 -6.67
N ILE A 84 6.01 -8.26 -5.73
CA ILE A 84 7.00 -7.39 -5.13
C ILE A 84 6.94 -7.53 -3.62
N SER A 85 8.09 -7.68 -2.98
CA SER A 85 8.25 -7.65 -1.52
C SER A 85 9.12 -6.46 -1.14
N LEU A 86 8.62 -5.64 -0.21
CA LEU A 86 9.21 -4.39 0.25
C LEU A 86 9.30 -4.43 1.78
N PRO A 87 10.38 -4.99 2.34
CA PRO A 87 10.61 -4.94 3.78
C PRO A 87 10.64 -3.49 4.29
N ARG A 88 10.20 -3.29 5.52
CA ARG A 88 10.24 -2.02 6.23
C ARG A 88 11.65 -1.40 6.19
N ASN A 89 11.70 -0.08 6.29
CA ASN A 89 12.92 0.74 6.26
C ASN A 89 13.67 0.72 4.92
N ILE A 90 13.10 0.14 3.87
CA ILE A 90 13.65 0.20 2.51
C ILE A 90 12.94 1.30 1.72
N PRO A 91 13.63 2.36 1.29
CA PRO A 91 13.06 3.36 0.39
C PRO A 91 12.63 2.74 -0.94
N HIS A 92 11.40 3.03 -1.34
CA HIS A 92 10.87 2.60 -2.63
C HIS A 92 9.88 3.62 -3.20
N MET A 93 9.69 3.57 -4.52
CA MET A 93 8.59 4.23 -5.20
C MET A 93 8.06 3.29 -6.29
N TRP A 94 6.84 3.53 -6.73
CA TRP A 94 6.29 2.83 -7.88
C TRP A 94 5.30 3.72 -8.62
N ASP A 95 5.10 3.44 -9.90
CA ASP A 95 4.12 4.14 -10.73
C ASP A 95 3.54 3.21 -11.80
N VAL A 96 2.40 3.59 -12.36
CA VAL A 96 1.76 2.84 -13.45
C VAL A 96 2.38 3.26 -14.79
N VAL A 97 2.78 2.30 -15.62
CA VAL A 97 3.35 2.59 -16.96
C VAL A 97 2.41 2.24 -18.10
N SER A 98 1.40 1.41 -17.86
CA SER A 98 0.25 1.23 -18.78
C SER A 98 -0.79 2.34 -18.59
N ASP A 99 -1.87 2.34 -19.39
CA ASP A 99 -2.98 3.30 -19.21
C ASP A 99 -3.61 3.21 -17.82
N GLU A 100 -3.67 1.99 -17.28
CA GLU A 100 -4.20 1.66 -15.95
C GLU A 100 -3.60 0.32 -15.48
N ALA A 101 -3.56 0.08 -14.18
CA ALA A 101 -3.20 -1.20 -13.58
C ALA A 101 -4.12 -1.57 -12.41
N THR A 102 -4.23 -2.87 -12.13
CA THR A 102 -4.84 -3.39 -10.89
C THR A 102 -3.77 -4.07 -10.06
N VAL A 103 -3.54 -3.57 -8.83
CA VAL A 103 -2.51 -4.05 -7.91
C VAL A 103 -3.15 -4.41 -6.58
N LEU A 104 -2.86 -5.61 -6.07
CA LEU A 104 -3.15 -5.96 -4.69
C LEU A 104 -2.01 -5.45 -3.82
N MET A 105 -2.26 -4.43 -3.02
CA MET A 105 -1.32 -3.89 -2.03
C MET A 105 -1.60 -4.51 -0.67
N MET A 106 -0.55 -4.94 0.02
CA MET A 106 -0.66 -5.66 1.28
C MET A 106 0.35 -5.15 2.29
N THR A 107 -0.05 -4.95 3.54
CA THR A 107 0.86 -4.55 4.62
C THR A 107 0.77 -5.49 5.80
N ILE A 108 1.93 -5.77 6.41
CA ILE A 108 2.04 -6.53 7.66
C ILE A 108 2.94 -5.75 8.64
N PRO A 109 2.44 -5.33 9.82
CA PRO A 109 1.04 -5.42 10.28
C PRO A 109 0.03 -4.63 9.44
N ALA A 110 -1.27 -4.77 9.76
CA ALA A 110 -2.33 -4.03 9.08
C ALA A 110 -2.27 -2.52 9.35
N MET A 111 -2.49 -1.72 8.30
CA MET A 111 -2.69 -0.26 8.42
C MET A 111 -3.27 0.40 7.17
N LEU A 112 -3.11 -0.19 5.98
CA LEU A 112 -3.32 0.49 4.68
C LEU A 112 -4.73 1.03 4.49
N ASP A 113 -5.73 0.34 4.99
CA ASP A 113 -7.14 0.70 4.99
C ASP A 113 -7.39 2.02 5.74
N LYS A 114 -6.88 2.11 6.97
CA LYS A 114 -7.06 3.31 7.82
C LYS A 114 -6.16 4.46 7.39
N PHE A 115 -4.92 4.16 7.01
CA PHE A 115 -3.99 5.16 6.49
C PHE A 115 -4.54 5.84 5.22
N LEU A 116 -4.97 5.07 4.22
CA LEU A 116 -5.48 5.63 2.97
C LEU A 116 -6.76 6.44 3.19
N ALA A 117 -7.65 5.99 4.07
CA ALA A 117 -8.85 6.75 4.43
C ALA A 117 -8.50 8.13 5.03
N GLU A 118 -7.59 8.19 6.01
CA GLU A 118 -7.14 9.45 6.60
C GLU A 118 -6.34 10.32 5.61
N PHE A 119 -5.48 9.70 4.80
CA PHE A 119 -4.61 10.38 3.84
C PHE A 119 -5.41 11.04 2.72
N HIS A 120 -6.47 10.38 2.22
CA HIS A 120 -7.36 10.94 1.21
C HIS A 120 -8.31 12.01 1.77
N ALA A 121 -8.65 11.93 3.06
CA ALA A 121 -9.45 12.95 3.73
C ALA A 121 -8.66 14.24 4.06
N ALA A 122 -7.33 14.16 4.11
CA ALA A 122 -6.48 15.31 4.42
C ALA A 122 -6.50 16.37 3.29
N PRO A 123 -6.71 17.66 3.61
CA PRO A 123 -7.04 18.69 2.61
C PRO A 123 -5.84 19.17 1.78
N ASP A 124 -4.61 18.99 2.27
CA ASP A 124 -3.40 19.48 1.64
C ASP A 124 -2.19 18.57 1.93
N TRP A 125 -1.08 18.83 1.22
CA TRP A 125 0.15 18.05 1.36
C TRP A 125 0.80 18.11 2.75
N PRO A 126 0.83 19.26 3.45
CA PRO A 126 1.27 19.30 4.84
C PRO A 126 0.47 18.34 5.75
N SER A 127 -0.86 18.39 5.69
CA SER A 127 -1.73 17.50 6.48
C SER A 127 -1.55 16.04 6.09
N LYS A 128 -1.36 15.76 4.80
CA LYS A 128 -1.04 14.42 4.29
C LYS A 128 0.29 13.88 4.83
N ASN A 129 1.31 14.72 4.96
CA ASN A 129 2.58 14.35 5.56
C ASN A 129 2.43 14.05 7.05
N ASP A 130 1.62 14.81 7.79
CA ASP A 130 1.32 14.54 9.20
C ASP A 130 0.61 13.20 9.38
N VAL A 131 -0.38 12.90 8.52
CA VAL A 131 -1.05 11.58 8.50
C VAL A 131 -0.05 10.48 8.18
N ALA A 132 0.77 10.62 7.14
CA ALA A 132 1.81 9.63 6.82
C ALA A 132 2.75 9.39 8.00
N ALA A 133 3.24 10.44 8.65
CA ALA A 133 4.12 10.31 9.82
C ALA A 133 3.43 9.60 10.99
N LYS A 134 2.16 9.91 11.27
CA LYS A 134 1.34 9.22 12.29
C LYS A 134 1.30 7.70 12.05
N TRP A 135 1.18 7.29 10.79
CA TRP A 135 1.12 5.88 10.37
C TRP A 135 2.50 5.25 10.10
N GLY A 136 3.60 5.95 10.36
CA GLY A 136 4.94 5.41 10.16
C GLY A 136 5.41 5.41 8.70
N ILE A 137 4.73 6.15 7.82
CA ILE A 137 5.17 6.43 6.46
C ILE A 137 5.99 7.71 6.43
N LYS A 138 7.17 7.66 5.82
CA LYS A 138 8.01 8.83 5.57
C LYS A 138 8.15 9.05 4.07
N PHE A 139 7.52 10.10 3.55
CA PHE A 139 7.82 10.56 2.20
C PHE A 139 9.21 11.18 2.13
N LEU A 140 9.91 10.88 1.04
CA LEU A 140 11.21 11.42 0.72
C LEU A 140 11.05 12.56 -0.30
N PRO A 141 11.96 13.54 -0.33
CA PRO A 141 11.87 14.63 -1.27
C PRO A 141 11.93 14.10 -2.72
N PRO A 142 11.33 14.81 -3.69
CA PRO A 142 11.44 14.45 -5.11
C PRO A 142 12.89 14.32 -5.62
N SER A 143 13.82 15.01 -4.95
CA SER A 143 15.26 14.97 -5.23
C SER A 143 15.98 13.76 -4.60
N TYR A 144 15.27 12.85 -3.94
CA TYR A 144 15.88 11.67 -3.34
C TYR A 144 16.55 10.81 -4.42
N ASP A 145 17.86 10.62 -4.26
CA ASP A 145 18.66 9.75 -5.11
C ASP A 145 19.03 8.48 -4.32
N PRO A 146 18.47 7.32 -4.70
CA PRO A 146 18.79 6.07 -4.04
C PRO A 146 20.22 5.56 -4.30
N ALA A 147 20.96 6.12 -5.25
CA ALA A 147 22.36 5.79 -5.49
C ALA A 147 23.33 6.53 -4.55
N GLY A 148 22.85 7.54 -3.83
CA GLY A 148 23.69 8.42 -3.01
C GLY A 148 24.46 9.42 -3.86
N GLY A 149 24.02 10.68 -3.83
CA GLY A 149 24.82 11.83 -4.22
C GLY A 149 25.60 12.37 -3.03
#